data_AF-A0A0C2WXU3-F1
#
_entry.id   AF-A0A0C2WXU3-F1
#
_cell.length_a   1.000
_cell.length_b   1.000
_cell.length_c   1.000
_cell.angle_alpha   90.00
_cell.angle_beta   90.00
_cell.angle_gamma   90.00
#
_symmetry.space_group_name_H-M   'P 1'
#
loop_
_entity.id
_entity.type
_entity.pdbx_description
1 polymer ?
#
loop_
_entity_poly.entity_id
_entity_poly.type
_entity_poly.pdbx_seq_one_letter_code
_entity_poly.pdbx_strand_id
1 'polypeptide(L)'
;MQSTIVWFLSLLLLLPSLVASRQYVPGNGDIVHYQEHHGGTNHGLVVGSEPGSLYVAPLTSNSPPPGARRPVVPHPGRVVETHPGHVVRTEYRDPLAATNLARHHVSNPPRVSTGGGPLRGSPNHPH
;
A
#
# COMPACT_ATOMS: atom_id res chain seq x y z
N MET A 1 47.77 -30.68 -7.30
CA MET A 1 47.18 -29.34 -7.52
C MET A 1 45.70 -29.50 -7.90
N GLN A 2 44.80 -29.80 -6.97
CA GLN A 2 43.37 -30.09 -7.28
C GLN A 2 42.43 -29.74 -6.11
N SER A 3 42.60 -28.59 -5.45
CA SER A 3 41.71 -28.24 -4.31
C SER A 3 41.43 -26.74 -4.17
N THR A 4 41.26 -26.02 -5.28
CA THR A 4 40.87 -24.59 -5.26
C THR A 4 39.58 -24.30 -6.02
N ILE A 5 39.06 -25.24 -6.82
CA ILE A 5 37.90 -25.00 -7.70
C ILE A 5 36.56 -25.10 -6.94
N VAL A 6 36.50 -25.84 -5.83
CA VAL A 6 35.24 -26.10 -5.11
C VAL A 6 34.74 -24.89 -4.32
N TRP A 7 35.62 -23.96 -3.93
CA TRP A 7 35.23 -22.78 -3.14
C TRP A 7 34.44 -21.72 -3.94
N PHE A 8 34.63 -21.64 -5.26
CA PHE A 8 33.95 -20.64 -6.08
C PHE A 8 32.50 -21.03 -6.44
N LEU A 9 32.19 -22.33 -6.55
CA LEU A 9 30.81 -22.76 -6.83
C LEU A 9 29.86 -22.52 -5.66
N SER A 10 30.34 -22.63 -4.42
CA SER A 10 29.54 -22.37 -3.22
C SER A 10 29.13 -20.89 -3.14
N LEU A 11 30.01 -19.96 -3.53
CA LEU A 11 29.72 -18.53 -3.50
C LEU A 11 28.74 -18.10 -4.60
N LEU A 12 28.77 -18.77 -5.77
CA LEU A 12 27.89 -18.47 -6.90
C LEU A 12 26.45 -18.99 -6.69
N LEU A 13 26.29 -20.09 -5.93
CA LEU A 13 24.98 -20.69 -5.60
C LEU A 13 24.26 -19.99 -4.43
N LEU A 14 24.95 -19.14 -3.67
CA LEU A 14 24.38 -18.37 -2.55
C LEU A 14 23.84 -16.98 -2.95
N LEU A 15 24.05 -16.56 -4.21
CA LEU A 15 23.66 -15.22 -4.68
C LEU A 15 22.26 -15.08 -5.32
N PRO A 16 21.51 -16.11 -5.78
CA PRO A 16 20.20 -15.86 -6.38
C PRO A 16 19.06 -15.79 -5.36
N SER A 17 19.29 -16.11 -4.08
CA SER A 17 18.25 -16.00 -3.03
C SER A 17 18.14 -14.60 -2.44
N LEU A 18 19.10 -13.70 -2.73
CA LEU A 18 19.00 -12.28 -2.42
C LEU A 18 18.30 -11.50 -3.54
N VAL A 19 17.38 -12.13 -4.28
CA VAL A 19 16.18 -11.42 -4.74
C VAL A 19 15.39 -11.14 -3.47
N ALA A 20 15.88 -10.13 -2.74
CA ALA A 20 15.19 -9.51 -1.64
C ALA A 20 13.74 -9.36 -2.07
N SER A 21 12.84 -9.99 -1.34
CA SER A 21 11.44 -9.60 -1.33
C SER A 21 11.42 -8.14 -0.89
N ARG A 22 11.68 -7.22 -1.82
CA ARG A 22 11.24 -5.84 -1.69
C ARG A 22 9.73 -5.95 -1.69
N GLN A 23 9.16 -6.17 -0.50
CA GLN A 23 7.75 -6.04 -0.21
C GLN A 23 7.36 -4.70 -0.82
N TYR A 24 6.67 -4.76 -1.96
CA TYR A 24 6.30 -3.57 -2.69
C TYR A 24 5.38 -2.77 -1.78
N VAL A 25 5.85 -1.61 -1.33
CA VAL A 25 5.09 -0.70 -0.48
C VAL A 25 4.15 0.09 -1.40
N PRO A 26 2.83 0.09 -1.15
CA PRO A 26 1.90 0.93 -1.91
C PRO A 26 2.33 2.40 -1.88
N GLY A 27 2.38 3.03 -3.04
CA GLY A 27 2.76 4.43 -3.20
C GLY A 27 1.56 5.34 -3.47
N ASN A 28 1.79 6.65 -3.45
CA ASN A 28 0.77 7.64 -3.79
C ASN A 28 0.04 7.28 -5.11
N GLY A 29 -1.28 7.34 -5.09
CA GLY A 29 -2.14 6.96 -6.19
C GLY A 29 -2.50 5.47 -6.27
N ASP A 30 -1.85 4.58 -5.53
CA ASP A 30 -2.30 3.17 -5.47
C ASP A 30 -3.68 3.08 -4.79
N ILE A 31 -4.53 2.19 -5.30
CA ILE A 31 -5.77 1.81 -4.63
C ILE A 31 -5.49 0.54 -3.83
N VAL A 32 -5.88 0.54 -2.55
CA VAL A 32 -5.63 -0.55 -1.61
C VAL A 32 -6.92 -0.98 -0.92
N HIS A 33 -7.00 -2.25 -0.53
CA HIS A 33 -7.91 -2.71 0.49
C HIS A 33 -7.25 -2.55 1.86
N TYR A 34 -8.00 -2.05 2.82
CA TYR A 34 -7.55 -1.89 4.20
C TYR A 34 -8.70 -2.20 5.17
N GLN A 35 -8.36 -2.45 6.43
CA GLN A 35 -9.34 -2.64 7.50
C GLN A 35 -9.50 -1.33 8.29
N GLU A 36 -10.72 -0.99 8.68
CA GLU A 36 -10.93 0.10 9.65
C GLU A 36 -10.73 -0.38 11.08
N HIS A 37 -10.36 0.54 11.98
CA HIS A 37 -10.12 0.21 13.39
C HIS A 37 -11.33 -0.42 14.09
N HIS A 38 -12.55 0.06 13.77
CA HIS A 38 -13.79 -0.47 14.34
C HIS A 38 -14.33 -1.71 13.60
N GLY A 39 -13.54 -2.31 12.72
CA GLY A 39 -13.97 -3.37 11.82
C GLY A 39 -14.55 -2.83 10.50
N GLY A 40 -14.73 -3.75 9.55
CA GLY A 40 -15.08 -3.41 8.17
C GLY A 40 -13.86 -3.30 7.27
N THR A 41 -14.03 -3.78 6.03
CA THR A 41 -13.00 -3.74 4.99
C THR A 41 -13.44 -2.76 3.91
N ASN A 42 -12.54 -1.86 3.54
CA ASN A 42 -12.83 -0.79 2.60
C ASN A 42 -11.72 -0.66 1.57
N HIS A 43 -12.04 0.00 0.45
CA HIS A 43 -11.06 0.45 -0.50
C HIS A 43 -10.67 1.89 -0.19
N GLY A 44 -9.42 2.23 -0.44
CA GLY A 44 -8.95 3.59 -0.31
C GLY A 44 -7.84 3.92 -1.28
N LEU A 45 -7.67 5.20 -1.50
CA LEU A 45 -6.63 5.78 -2.34
C LEU A 45 -5.45 6.20 -1.46
N VAL A 46 -4.26 5.71 -1.76
CA VAL A 46 -3.05 6.13 -1.06
C VAL A 46 -2.73 7.58 -1.42
N VAL A 47 -2.74 8.46 -0.42
CA VAL A 47 -2.44 9.90 -0.57
C VAL A 47 -1.04 10.25 -0.09
N GLY A 48 -0.39 9.39 0.69
CA GLY A 48 0.97 9.59 1.16
C GLY A 48 1.50 8.39 1.92
N SER A 49 2.79 8.45 2.24
CA SER A 49 3.49 7.42 3.01
C SER A 49 4.64 8.03 3.79
N GLU A 50 4.86 7.54 5.00
CA GLU A 50 6.01 7.80 5.86
C GLU A 50 6.66 6.45 6.25
N PRO A 51 7.90 6.45 6.76
CA PRO A 51 8.51 5.20 7.25
C PRO A 51 7.64 4.52 8.31
N GLY A 52 7.05 3.37 7.95
CA GLY A 52 6.14 2.60 8.82
C GLY A 52 4.66 2.96 8.71
N SER A 53 4.31 4.04 8.02
CA SER A 53 2.92 4.53 7.91
C SER A 53 2.50 4.77 6.47
N LEU A 54 1.25 4.42 6.17
CA LEU A 54 0.58 4.65 4.90
C LEU A 54 -0.68 5.47 5.16
N TYR A 55 -0.86 6.56 4.42
CA TYR A 55 -2.03 7.44 4.52
C TYR A 55 -2.99 7.13 3.38
N VAL A 56 -4.17 6.64 3.73
CA VAL A 56 -5.17 6.12 2.80
C VAL A 56 -6.46 6.94 2.94
N ALA A 57 -6.88 7.60 1.87
CA ALA A 57 -8.18 8.25 1.82
C ALA A 57 -9.27 7.23 1.44
N PRO A 58 -10.29 6.97 2.29
CA PRO A 58 -11.36 6.03 1.98
C PRO A 58 -12.09 6.41 0.69
N LEU A 59 -12.47 5.43 -0.14
CA LEU A 59 -13.35 5.71 -1.28
C LEU A 59 -14.78 5.99 -0.80
N THR A 60 -15.43 6.99 -1.38
CA THR A 60 -16.84 7.28 -1.11
C THR A 60 -17.74 6.20 -1.73
N SER A 61 -18.97 6.06 -1.23
CA SER A 61 -19.97 5.13 -1.80
C SER A 61 -20.33 5.44 -3.26
N ASN A 62 -20.12 6.68 -3.70
CA ASN A 62 -20.34 7.13 -5.08
C ASN A 62 -19.11 6.91 -5.97
N SER A 63 -17.99 6.44 -5.41
CA SER A 63 -16.81 6.11 -6.20
C SER A 63 -17.14 4.94 -7.12
N PRO A 64 -16.76 5.02 -8.41
CA PRO A 64 -16.83 3.85 -9.26
C PRO A 64 -15.96 2.72 -8.69
N PRO A 65 -16.26 1.45 -9.01
CA PRO A 65 -15.44 0.33 -8.58
C PRO A 65 -14.01 0.50 -9.13
N PRO A 66 -13.00 0.04 -8.38
CA PRO A 66 -11.63 0.01 -8.87
C PRO A 66 -11.57 -0.68 -10.25
N GLY A 67 -10.88 -0.05 -11.22
CA GLY A 67 -10.79 -0.54 -12.59
C GLY A 67 -11.82 -0.01 -13.57
N ALA A 68 -12.81 0.76 -13.11
CA ALA A 68 -13.67 1.51 -14.00
C ALA A 68 -12.88 2.55 -14.82
N ARG A 69 -13.37 2.90 -16.02
CA ARG A 69 -12.80 3.97 -16.85
C ARG A 69 -12.97 5.39 -16.27
N ARG A 70 -13.45 5.52 -15.04
CA ARG A 70 -13.75 6.78 -14.38
C ARG A 70 -12.84 6.95 -13.15
N PRO A 71 -12.41 8.18 -12.84
CA PRO A 71 -11.61 8.44 -11.65
C PRO A 71 -12.32 7.99 -10.38
N VAL A 72 -11.55 7.51 -9.40
CA VAL A 72 -12.11 7.19 -8.09
C VAL A 72 -12.47 8.48 -7.35
N VAL A 73 -13.44 8.39 -6.44
CA VAL A 73 -13.89 9.53 -5.64
C VAL A 73 -13.50 9.28 -4.18
N PRO A 74 -12.30 9.70 -3.75
CA PRO A 74 -11.87 9.55 -2.37
C PRO A 74 -12.57 10.56 -1.45
N HIS A 75 -12.69 10.23 -0.18
CA HIS A 75 -13.29 11.09 0.83
C HIS A 75 -12.39 12.31 1.08
N PRO A 76 -12.89 13.56 0.92
CA PRO A 76 -12.04 14.74 0.93
C PRO A 76 -11.50 15.08 2.32
N GLY A 77 -12.29 14.84 3.38
CA GLY A 77 -11.94 15.25 4.74
C GLY A 77 -11.45 14.12 5.67
N ARG A 78 -11.15 12.93 5.14
CA ARG A 78 -10.81 11.75 5.96
C ARG A 78 -9.62 11.01 5.39
N VAL A 79 -8.66 10.70 6.26
CA VAL A 79 -7.50 9.86 5.97
C VAL A 79 -7.38 8.80 7.06
N VAL A 80 -7.00 7.60 6.65
CA VAL A 80 -6.72 6.46 7.51
C VAL A 80 -5.22 6.21 7.48
N GLU A 81 -4.58 6.30 8.63
CA GLU A 81 -3.18 5.92 8.81
C GLU A 81 -3.10 4.42 9.13
N THR A 82 -2.34 3.66 8.35
CA THR A 82 -2.20 2.22 8.54
C THR A 82 -0.79 1.75 8.21
N HIS A 83 -0.42 0.55 8.66
CA HIS A 83 0.87 -0.03 8.30
C HIS A 83 0.84 -0.55 6.85
N PRO A 84 1.88 -0.34 6.03
CA PRO A 84 1.91 -0.89 4.66
C PRO A 84 1.74 -2.41 4.58
N GLY A 85 2.16 -3.12 5.63
CA GLY A 85 1.96 -4.57 5.76
C GLY A 85 0.53 -4.99 6.11
N HIS A 86 -0.40 -4.07 6.42
CA HIS A 86 -1.79 -4.38 6.77
C HIS A 86 -2.77 -4.22 5.60
N VAL A 87 -2.28 -3.66 4.49
CA VAL A 87 -3.10 -3.40 3.31
C VAL A 87 -2.84 -4.42 2.22
N VAL A 88 -3.84 -4.62 1.36
CA VAL A 88 -3.72 -5.41 0.13
C VAL A 88 -3.75 -4.46 -1.05
N ARG A 89 -2.67 -4.41 -1.81
CA ARG A 89 -2.61 -3.61 -3.02
C ARG A 89 -3.53 -4.18 -4.10
N THR A 90 -4.28 -3.31 -4.76
CA THR A 90 -5.00 -3.66 -5.99
C THR A 90 -4.11 -3.40 -7.21
N GLU A 91 -4.52 -3.88 -8.39
CA GLU A 91 -3.86 -3.54 -9.66
C GLU A 91 -4.16 -2.11 -10.14
N TYR A 92 -5.07 -1.40 -9.47
CA TYR A 92 -5.60 -0.10 -9.91
C TYR A 92 -4.89 1.08 -9.24
N ARG A 93 -4.77 2.17 -10.00
CA ARG A 93 -4.14 3.41 -9.54
C ARG A 93 -4.88 4.63 -10.10
N ASP A 94 -4.91 5.70 -9.32
CA ASP A 94 -5.37 7.02 -9.73
C ASP A 94 -4.46 8.12 -9.13
N PRO A 95 -3.26 8.32 -9.73
CA PRO A 95 -2.30 9.29 -9.23
C PRO A 95 -2.80 10.73 -9.33
N LEU A 96 -3.69 11.02 -10.30
CA LEU A 96 -4.24 12.35 -10.47
C LEU A 96 -5.23 12.69 -9.33
N ALA A 97 -6.13 11.76 -9.00
CA ALA A 97 -7.02 11.92 -7.85
C ALA A 97 -6.23 12.08 -6.55
N ALA A 98 -5.16 11.29 -6.35
CA ALA A 98 -4.34 11.37 -5.14
C ALA A 98 -3.61 12.71 -5.04
N THR A 99 -3.05 13.21 -6.15
CA THR A 99 -2.39 14.51 -6.20
C THR A 99 -3.37 15.65 -5.94
N ASN A 100 -4.54 15.63 -6.57
CA ASN A 100 -5.56 16.65 -6.37
C ASN A 100 -6.06 16.67 -4.92
N LEU A 101 -6.27 15.50 -4.33
CA LEU A 101 -6.67 15.37 -2.93
C LEU A 101 -5.58 15.86 -1.99
N ALA A 102 -4.31 15.50 -2.22
CA ALA A 102 -3.19 15.99 -1.43
C ALA A 102 -3.08 17.54 -1.48
N ARG A 103 -3.28 18.15 -2.66
CA ARG A 103 -3.35 19.62 -2.78
C ARG A 103 -4.52 20.21 -2.01
N HIS A 104 -5.69 19.56 -2.04
CA HIS A 104 -6.84 20.00 -1.26
C HIS A 104 -6.54 19.98 0.24
N HIS A 105 -5.84 18.95 0.74
CA HIS A 105 -5.45 18.81 2.14
C HIS A 105 -4.51 19.91 2.65
N VAL A 106 -3.72 20.55 1.77
CA VAL A 106 -2.87 21.70 2.15
C VAL A 106 -3.68 22.85 2.74
N SER A 107 -4.86 23.11 2.17
CA SER A 107 -5.76 24.18 2.64
C SER A 107 -6.89 23.67 3.53
N ASN A 108 -7.17 22.36 3.48
CA ASN A 108 -8.28 21.72 4.20
C ASN A 108 -7.77 20.44 4.88
N PRO A 109 -7.07 20.54 6.03
CA PRO A 109 -6.49 19.39 6.70
C PRO A 109 -7.53 18.28 6.97
N PRO A 110 -7.26 17.02 6.60
CA PRO A 110 -8.19 15.93 6.84
C PRO A 110 -8.18 15.51 8.31
N ARG A 111 -9.26 14.85 8.73
CA ARG A 111 -9.24 14.07 9.96
C ARG A 111 -8.47 12.78 9.73
N VAL A 112 -7.45 12.53 10.55
CA VAL A 112 -6.67 11.30 10.52
C VAL A 112 -7.22 10.34 11.56
N SER A 113 -7.49 9.11 11.14
CA SER A 113 -7.90 8.00 12.01
C SER A 113 -6.97 6.82 11.82
N THR A 114 -6.82 5.97 12.83
CA THR A 114 -6.01 4.76 12.72
C THR A 114 -6.76 3.67 11.95
N GLY A 115 -6.04 2.91 11.12
CA GLY A 115 -6.52 1.70 10.48
C GLY A 115 -6.60 0.52 11.44
N GLY A 116 -7.16 -0.58 10.96
CA GLY A 116 -7.24 -1.85 11.66
C GLY A 116 -5.98 -2.70 11.48
N GLY A 117 -6.13 -3.98 11.81
CA GLY A 117 -5.09 -4.99 11.71
C GLY A 117 -4.85 -5.51 10.29
N PRO A 118 -4.02 -6.55 10.15
CA PRO A 118 -3.68 -7.11 8.85
C PRO A 118 -4.86 -7.83 8.19
N LEU A 119 -5.14 -7.46 6.94
CA LEU A 119 -6.12 -8.14 6.10
C LEU A 119 -5.59 -9.46 5.53
N ARG A 120 -6.47 -10.42 5.25
CA ARG A 120 -6.10 -11.63 4.51
C ARG A 120 -5.45 -11.27 3.17
N GLY A 121 -4.27 -11.80 2.91
CA GLY A 121 -3.46 -11.48 1.73
C GLY A 121 -2.59 -10.23 1.87
N SER A 122 -2.65 -9.52 3.00
CA SER A 122 -1.69 -8.48 3.34
C SER A 122 -0.37 -9.08 3.85
N PRO A 123 0.75 -8.36 3.71
CA PRO A 123 2.06 -8.94 4.06
C PRO A 123 2.24 -9.37 5.53
N ASN A 124 1.48 -8.78 6.46
CA ASN A 124 1.55 -9.10 7.90
C ASN A 124 0.41 -10.01 8.37
N HIS A 125 -0.38 -10.61 7.47
CA HIS A 125 -1.44 -11.53 7.87
C HIS A 125 -0.86 -12.88 8.26
N PRO A 126 -1.14 -13.40 9.48
CA PRO A 126 -0.68 -14.72 9.88
C PRO A 126 -1.33 -15.79 8.98
N HIS A 127 -0.52 -16.78 8.59
CA HIS A 127 -0.95 -17.94 7.80
C HIS A 127 -1.62 -19.01 8.66
#